data_AF-A0A3S5JBV1-F1
#
_entry.id   AF-A0A3S5JBV1-F1
#
_cell.length_a   1.000
_cell.length_b   1.000
_cell.length_c   1.000
_cell.angle_alpha   90.00
_cell.angle_beta   90.00
_cell.angle_gamma   90.00
#
_symmetry.space_group_name_H-M   'P 1'
#
loop_
_entity.id
_entity.type
_entity.pdbx_description
1 polymer ?
#
loop_
_entity_poly.entity_id
_entity_poly.type
_entity_poly.pdbx_seq_one_letter_code
_entity_poly.pdbx_strand_id
1 'polypeptide(L)'
;MKYNDMITALKTAACYVNFVKKDGTDRNMKCTLNFDMIPVKDHPKQIDILEEQGVLNTIRAVRVYDLSINEWRSFLLDSVRDFNGVEGPINKT
;
A
#
# COMPACT_ATOMS: atom_id res chain seq x y z
N MET A 1 -0.11 3.14 13.71
CA MET A 1 0.82 2.07 13.28
C MET A 1 2.11 2.73 12.79
N LYS A 2 3.30 2.16 13.02
CA LYS A 2 4.55 2.75 12.51
C LYS A 2 4.74 2.37 11.03
N TYR A 3 5.52 3.16 10.29
CA TYR A 3 5.83 2.91 8.88
C TYR A 3 6.35 1.47 8.64
N ASN A 4 7.33 1.03 9.42
CA ASN A 4 7.90 -0.31 9.26
C ASN A 4 6.86 -1.43 9.47
N ASP A 5 5.92 -1.24 10.41
CA ASP A 5 4.86 -2.21 10.67
C ASP A 5 3.91 -2.30 9.46
N MET A 6 3.54 -1.16 8.86
CA MET A 6 2.70 -1.12 7.65
C MET A 6 3.38 -1.81 6.47
N ILE A 7 4.67 -1.54 6.24
CA ILE A 7 5.44 -2.17 5.16
C ILE A 7 5.54 -3.68 5.38
N THR A 8 5.76 -4.11 6.62
CA THR A 8 5.81 -5.54 6.97
C THR A 8 4.46 -6.21 6.69
N ALA A 9 3.35 -5.58 7.09
CA ALA A 9 2.01 -6.08 6.80
C ALA A 9 1.74 -6.19 5.28
N LEU A 10 2.05 -5.14 4.51
CA LEU A 10 1.87 -5.13 3.06
C LEU A 10 2.70 -6.21 2.36
N LYS A 11 3.91 -6.49 2.81
CA LYS A 11 4.77 -7.56 2.25
C LYS A 11 4.26 -8.96 2.57
N THR A 12 3.40 -9.10 3.58
CA THR A 12 2.92 -10.39 4.06
C THR A 12 1.53 -10.72 3.49
N ALA A 13 0.64 -9.73 3.39
CA ALA A 13 -0.76 -9.95 3.03
C ALA A 13 -1.36 -8.77 2.23
N ALA A 14 -2.63 -8.92 1.83
CA ALA A 14 -3.45 -7.81 1.40
C ALA A 14 -3.86 -6.95 2.60
N CYS A 15 -3.82 -5.63 2.42
CA CYS A 15 -4.20 -4.65 3.42
C CYS A 15 -5.23 -3.68 2.84
N TYR A 16 -6.04 -3.08 3.71
CA TYR A 16 -6.95 -2.00 3.38
C TYR A 16 -6.42 -0.69 3.93
N VAL A 17 -6.21 0.28 3.04
CA VAL A 17 -5.77 1.62 3.41
C VAL A 17 -6.89 2.60 3.11
N ASN A 18 -7.32 3.34 4.13
CA ASN A 18 -8.16 4.52 3.96
C ASN A 18 -7.28 5.76 4.04
N PHE A 19 -7.33 6.61 3.01
CA PHE A 19 -6.57 7.86 2.99
C PHE A 19 -7.33 8.97 2.27
N VAL A 20 -7.00 10.21 2.61
CA VAL A 20 -7.56 11.41 1.99
C VAL A 20 -6.72 11.79 0.77
N LYS A 21 -7.35 11.89 -0.41
CA LYS A 21 -6.71 12.41 -1.62
C LYS A 21 -6.45 13.91 -1.49
N LYS A 22 -5.62 14.47 -2.38
CA LYS A 22 -5.36 15.93 -2.43
C LYS A 22 -6.62 16.79 -2.62
N ASP A 23 -7.64 16.23 -3.28
CA ASP A 23 -8.94 16.87 -3.48
C ASP A 23 -9.85 16.86 -2.23
N GLY A 24 -9.40 16.27 -1.13
CA GLY A 24 -10.13 16.17 0.13
C GLY A 24 -11.07 14.97 0.24
N THR A 25 -11.20 14.14 -0.81
CA THR A 25 -12.08 12.96 -0.78
C THR A 25 -11.36 11.73 -0.22
N ASP A 26 -12.09 10.90 0.54
CA ASP A 26 -11.59 9.64 1.06
C ASP A 26 -11.50 8.57 -0.02
N ARG A 27 -10.47 7.73 0.06
CA ARG A 27 -10.32 6.54 -0.76
C ARG A 27 -9.98 5.34 0.11
N ASN A 28 -10.73 4.26 -0.07
CA ASN A 28 -10.39 2.94 0.43
C ASN A 28 -9.69 2.15 -0.68
N MET A 29 -8.53 1.57 -0.38
CA MET A 29 -7.73 0.83 -1.34
C MET A 29 -7.29 -0.51 -0.75
N LYS A 30 -7.64 -1.61 -1.44
CA LYS A 30 -7.13 -2.95 -1.16
C LYS A 30 -5.80 -3.11 -1.87
N CYS A 31 -4.69 -3.24 -1.14
CA CYS A 31 -3.37 -3.26 -1.74
C CYS A 31 -2.40 -4.22 -1.05
N THR A 32 -1.29 -4.53 -1.73
CA THR A 32 -0.25 -5.42 -1.22
C THR A 32 1.13 -5.09 -1.80
N LEU A 33 2.16 -5.63 -1.15
CA LEU A 33 3.54 -5.77 -1.65
C LEU A 33 3.97 -7.25 -1.69
N ASN A 34 3.06 -8.18 -1.40
CA ASN A 34 3.31 -9.61 -1.52
C ASN A 34 3.25 -10.00 -3.01
N PHE A 35 4.40 -10.32 -3.61
CA PHE A 35 4.51 -10.69 -5.01
C PHE A 35 3.74 -11.96 -5.40
N ASP A 36 3.47 -12.86 -4.44
CA ASP A 36 2.66 -14.06 -4.69
C ASP A 36 1.20 -13.71 -4.99
N MET A 37 0.76 -12.51 -4.58
CA MET A 37 -0.59 -11.98 -4.84
C MET A 37 -0.65 -11.07 -6.06
N ILE A 38 0.49 -10.81 -6.72
CA ILE A 38 0.61 -9.91 -7.87
C ILE A 38 0.85 -10.76 -9.13
N PRO A 39 0.12 -10.54 -10.24
CA PRO A 39 0.41 -11.24 -11.48
C PRO A 39 1.88 -11.04 -11.91
N VAL A 40 2.55 -12.12 -12.32
CA VAL A 40 3.98 -12.09 -12.69
C VAL A 40 4.30 -11.05 -13.77
N LYS A 41 3.36 -10.81 -14.69
CA LYS A 41 3.48 -9.77 -15.73
C LYS A 41 3.59 -8.35 -15.18
N ASP A 42 3.10 -8.12 -13.96
CA ASP A 42 3.04 -6.83 -13.29
C ASP A 42 4.14 -6.69 -12.23
N HIS A 43 5.01 -7.70 -12.09
CA HIS A 43 6.19 -7.59 -11.21
C HIS A 43 7.15 -6.51 -11.74
N PRO A 44 7.69 -5.64 -10.86
CA PRO A 44 8.59 -4.58 -11.25
C PRO A 44 9.87 -5.16 -11.85
N LYS A 45 10.42 -4.47 -12.85
CA LYS A 45 11.70 -4.88 -13.45
C LYS A 45 12.83 -4.45 -12.51
N GLN A 46 13.99 -5.09 -12.62
CA GLN A 46 15.14 -4.88 -11.72
C GLN A 46 15.59 -3.41 -11.59
N ILE A 47 15.30 -2.57 -12.59
CA ILE A 47 15.60 -1.13 -12.60
C ILE A 47 14.64 -0.34 -11.69
N ASP A 48 13.36 -0.71 -11.63
CA ASP A 48 12.32 0.01 -10.87
C ASP A 48 12.55 -0.08 -9.35
N ILE A 49 13.22 -1.14 -8.91
CA ILE A 49 13.49 -1.44 -7.49
C ILE A 49 14.53 -0.47 -6.89
N LEU A 50 15.45 0.05 -7.71
CA LEU A 50 16.52 0.95 -7.28
C LEU A 50 16.03 2.40 -7.09
N GLU A 51 15.07 2.83 -7.91
CA GLU A 51 14.46 4.16 -7.78
C GLU A 51 13.52 4.26 -6.56
N GLU A 52 12.83 3.17 -6.20
CA GLU A 52 11.94 3.12 -5.03
C GLU A 52 12.68 3.39 -3.70
N GLN A 53 13.94 2.95 -3.56
CA GLN A 53 14.71 3.15 -2.33
C GLN A 53 15.13 4.62 -2.10
N GLY A 54 15.29 5.41 -3.18
CA GLY A 54 15.70 6.81 -3.11
C GLY A 54 14.58 7.77 -2.76
N VAL A 55 13.35 7.51 -3.22
CA VAL A 55 12.18 8.41 -3.07
C VAL A 55 11.51 8.26 -1.69
N LEU A 56 11.69 7.11 -1.03
CA LEU A 56 11.10 6.81 0.28
C LEU A 56 11.54 7.77 1.39
N ASN A 57 12.72 8.40 1.28
CA ASN A 57 13.28 9.20 2.36
C ASN A 57 12.79 10.66 2.43
N THR A 58 12.14 11.21 1.39
CA THR A 58 11.77 12.63 1.37
C THR A 58 10.26 12.89 1.39
N ILE A 59 9.43 12.01 0.83
CA ILE A 59 7.99 12.30 0.60
C ILE A 59 7.04 11.38 1.39
N ARG A 60 7.57 10.41 2.16
CA ARG A 60 6.78 9.40 2.91
C ARG A 60 5.66 8.75 2.05
N ALA A 61 5.89 8.63 0.74
CA ALA A 61 4.98 7.97 -0.18
C ALA A 61 5.25 6.46 -0.17
N VAL A 62 4.20 5.64 -0.07
CA VAL A 62 4.30 4.18 -0.11
C VAL A 62 3.70 3.70 -1.42
N ARG A 63 4.53 3.10 -2.28
CA ARG A 63 4.08 2.42 -3.50
C ARG A 63 3.62 1.02 -3.13
N VAL A 64 2.48 0.61 -3.70
CA VAL A 64 1.79 -0.65 -3.44
C VAL A 64 1.06 -1.10 -4.69
N TYR A 65 0.72 -2.37 -4.79
CA TYR A 65 -0.13 -2.88 -5.84
C TYR A 65 -1.59 -2.86 -5.40
N ASP A 66 -2.46 -2.12 -6.10
CA ASP A 66 -3.90 -2.07 -5.87
C ASP A 66 -4.55 -3.32 -6.49
N LEU A 67 -4.99 -4.24 -5.63
CA LEU A 67 -5.59 -5.51 -6.02
C LEU A 67 -7.00 -5.34 -6.60
N SER A 68 -7.64 -4.20 -6.37
CA SER A 68 -9.01 -3.95 -6.84
C SER A 68 -9.05 -3.69 -8.35
N ILE A 69 -7.97 -3.10 -8.87
CA ILE A 69 -7.88 -2.70 -10.28
C ILE A 69 -6.65 -3.26 -10.99
N ASN A 70 -5.78 -3.97 -10.27
CA ASN A 70 -4.55 -4.56 -10.78
C ASN A 70 -3.55 -3.54 -11.33
N GLU A 71 -3.22 -2.53 -10.53
CA GLU A 71 -2.25 -1.48 -10.91
C GLU A 71 -1.38 -1.07 -9.73
N TRP A 72 -0.14 -0.66 -10.02
CA TRP A 72 0.71 0.01 -9.04
C TRP A 72 0.19 1.42 -8.72
N ARG A 73 -0.02 1.71 -7.43
CA ARG A 73 -0.41 3.02 -6.92
C ARG A 73 0.43 3.42 -5.73
N SER A 74 0.41 4.71 -5.39
CA SER A 74 1.06 5.22 -4.19
C SER A 74 0.06 5.97 -3.32
N PHE A 75 0.23 5.85 -2.01
CA PHE A 75 -0.44 6.72 -1.02
C PHE A 75 0.61 7.45 -0.18
N LEU A 76 0.25 8.62 0.36
CA LEU A 76 1.12 9.33 1.29
C LEU A 76 0.83 8.86 2.71
N LEU A 77 1.87 8.51 3.47
CA LEU A 77 1.70 8.06 4.85
C LEU A 77 0.94 9.09 5.70
N ASP A 78 1.23 10.38 5.47
CA ASP A 78 0.60 11.49 6.20
C ASP A 78 -0.89 11.67 5.88
N SER A 79 -1.36 11.09 4.77
CA SER A 79 -2.78 11.13 4.36
C SER A 79 -3.60 9.94 4.85
N VAL A 80 -2.96 8.92 5.45
CA VAL A 80 -3.62 7.71 5.93
C VAL A 80 -4.48 8.04 7.16
N ARG A 81 -5.77 7.73 7.06
CA ARG A 81 -6.73 7.83 8.16
C ARG A 81 -6.87 6.53 8.91
N ASP A 82 -6.87 5.43 8.18
CA ASP A 82 -6.97 4.08 8.75
C ASP A 82 -6.16 3.07 7.92
N PHE A 83 -5.62 2.07 8.61
CA PHE A 83 -4.86 1.00 7.99
C PHE A 83 -5.25 -0.33 8.65
N ASN A 84 -5.99 -1.15 7.90
CA ASN A 84 -6.41 -2.47 8.34
C ASN A 84 -5.63 -3.52 7.56
N GLY A 85 -4.56 -4.01 8.19
CA GLY A 85 -3.67 -5.01 7.61
C GLY A 85 -4.22 -6.44 7.64
N VAL A 86 -5.54 -6.64 7.56
CA VAL A 86 -6.16 -7.96 7.46
C VAL A 86 -7.61 -7.75 7.01
N GLU A 87 -8.03 -8.38 5.92
CA GLU A 87 -9.45 -8.66 5.71
C GLU A 87 -9.82 -9.81 6.68
N GLY A 88 -10.83 -9.74 7.56
CA GLY A 88 -11.93 -8.79 7.67
C GLY A 88 -12.35 -8.50 9.12
N PRO A 89 -13.60 -8.05 9.34
CA PRO A 89 -13.99 -7.19 10.45
C PRO A 89 -13.74 -7.87 11.79
N ILE A 90 -13.04 -7.18 12.69
CA ILE A 90 -13.26 -7.44 14.11
C ILE A 90 -14.68 -6.94 14.36
N ASN A 91 -15.64 -7.86 14.33
CA ASN A 91 -16.94 -7.63 14.93
C ASN A 91 -16.67 -7.12 16.35
N LYS A 92 -16.86 -5.82 16.58
CA LYS A 92 -16.95 -5.28 17.92
C LYS A 92 -18.18 -5.94 18.56
N THR A 93 -17.92 -6.87 19.46
CA THR A 93 -18.91 -7.37 20.42
C THR A 93 -18.96 -6.40 21.58
#